data_AF-A0A1Y4L650-F1
#
_entry.id   AF-A0A1Y4L650-F1
#
_cell.length_a   1.000
_cell.length_b   1.000
_cell.length_c   1.000
_cell.angle_alpha   90.00
_cell.angle_beta   90.00
_cell.angle_gamma   90.00
#
_symmetry.space_group_name_H-M   'P 1'
#
loop_
_entity.id
_entity.type
_entity.pdbx_description
1 polymer ?
#
loop_
_entity_poly.entity_id
_entity_poly.type
_entity_poly.pdbx_seq_one_letter_code
_entity_poly.pdbx_strand_id
1 'polypeptide(L)' 'MIPELQKLYYYEIDHAHLDFDSDPVYQEKMARALAELEAQELSPALFSLLDAANQISFTHGFRLGVSLVRWALRG' A
#
# COMPACT_ATOMS: atom_id res chain seq x y z
N MET A 1 6.31 2.07 13.25
CA MET A 1 6.23 3.00 12.10
C MET A 1 6.50 4.41 12.61
N ILE A 2 7.11 5.29 11.82
CA ILE A 2 7.20 6.70 12.20
C ILE A 2 5.80 7.30 11.99
N PRO A 3 5.14 7.90 13.00
CA PRO A 3 3.73 8.34 12.91
C PRO A 3 3.43 9.24 11.72
N GLU A 4 4.40 10.05 11.30
CA GLU A 4 4.28 10.96 10.17
C GLU A 4 4.17 10.21 8.82
N LEU A 5 4.88 9.09 8.66
CA LEU A 5 4.80 8.28 7.44
C LEU A 5 3.48 7.50 7.36
N GLN A 6 2.94 7.09 8.50
CA GLN A 6 1.62 6.47 8.56
C GLN A 6 0.53 7.47 8.14
N LYS A 7 0.61 8.71 8.65
CA LYS A 7 -0.30 9.79 8.24
C LYS A 7 -0.18 10.10 6.75
N LEU A 8 1.04 10.13 6.22
CA LEU A 8 1.26 10.33 4.80
C LEU A 8 0.63 9.19 3.97
N TYR A 9 0.81 7.93 4.36
CA TYR A 9 0.19 6.80 3.66
C TYR A 9 -1.33 6.96 3.54
N TYR A 10 -2.04 7.25 4.63
CA TYR A 10 -3.48 7.46 4.58
C TYR A 10 -3.87 8.71 3.77
N TYR A 11 -3.08 9.79 3.87
CA TYR A 11 -3.27 10.98 3.05
C TYR A 11 -3.19 10.65 1.55
N GLU A 12 -2.20 9.86 1.12
CA GLU A 12 -2.04 9.48 -0.29
C GLU A 12 -3.18 8.55 -0.79
N ILE A 13 -3.76 7.71 0.09
CA ILE A 13 -4.96 6.93 -0.22
C ILE A 13 -6.18 7.86 -0.38
N ASP A 14 -6.41 8.74 0.59
CA ASP A 14 -7.57 9.64 0.60
C ASP A 14 -7.59 10.58 -0.62
N HIS A 15 -6.41 10.89 -1.18
CA HIS A 15 -6.25 11.75 -2.36
C HIS A 15 -6.06 10.96 -3.66
N ALA A 16 -6.33 9.64 -3.65
CA ALA A 16 -6.27 8.73 -4.80
C ALA A 16 -4.90 8.64 -5.50
N HIS A 17 -3.81 9.00 -4.81
CA HIS A 17 -2.45 8.74 -5.30
C HIS A 17 -2.01 7.29 -5.03
N LEU A 18 -2.66 6.62 -4.06
CA LEU A 18 -2.59 5.19 -3.82
C LEU A 18 -3.99 4.58 -3.96
N ASP A 19 -4.53 4.64 -5.18
CA ASP A 19 -5.87 4.15 -5.51
C ASP A 19 -5.81 2.67 -5.94
N PHE A 20 -5.96 1.78 -4.96
CA PHE A 20 -6.07 0.34 -5.19
C PHE A 20 -7.39 -0.07 -5.84
N ASP A 21 -8.45 0.74 -5.69
CA ASP A 21 -9.77 0.44 -6.23
C ASP A 21 -9.82 0.64 -7.75
N SER A 22 -9.04 1.60 -8.26
CA SER A 22 -8.87 1.84 -9.69
C SER A 22 -7.81 0.96 -10.37
N ASP A 23 -6.91 0.31 -9.62
CA ASP A 23 -5.85 -0.52 -10.19
C ASP A 23 -6.40 -1.88 -10.68
N PRO A 24 -6.45 -2.14 -12.01
CA PRO A 24 -7.07 -3.34 -12.54
C PRO A 24 -6.31 -4.62 -12.15
N VAL A 25 -4.99 -4.53 -11.96
CA VAL A 25 -4.16 -5.68 -11.57
C VAL A 25 -4.41 -6.02 -10.10
N TYR A 26 -4.57 -5.00 -9.26
CA TYR A 26 -4.95 -5.20 -7.87
C TYR A 26 -6.34 -5.84 -7.76
N GLN A 27 -7.34 -5.30 -8.49
CA GLN A 27 -8.70 -5.82 -8.50
C GLN A 27 -8.77 -7.29 -8.96
N GLU A 28 -8.04 -7.65 -10.03
CA GLU A 28 -7.96 -9.03 -10.51
C GLU A 28 -7.38 -9.97 -9.43
N LYS A 29 -6.28 -9.56 -8.78
CA LYS A 29 -5.64 -10.36 -7.73
C LYS A 29 -6.53 -10.50 -6.50
N MET A 30 -7.22 -9.44 -6.10
CA MET A 30 -8.16 -9.45 -4.98
C MET A 30 -9.33 -10.40 -5.26
N ALA A 31 -9.96 -10.28 -6.43
CA ALA A 31 -11.07 -11.14 -6.84
C ALA A 31 -10.65 -12.61 -6.86
N ARG A 32 -9.46 -12.92 -7.38
CA ARG A 32 -8.92 -14.27 -7.37
C ARG A 32 -8.71 -14.80 -5.94
N ALA A 33 -8.11 -14.01 -5.06
CA ALA A 33 -7.87 -14.41 -3.68
C ALA A 33 -9.19 -14.67 -2.93
N LEU A 34 -10.20 -13.82 -3.13
CA LEU A 34 -11.53 -14.00 -2.56
C LEU A 34 -12.22 -15.28 -3.07
N ALA A 35 -12.11 -15.57 -4.37
CA ALA A 35 -12.62 -16.81 -4.94
C ALA A 35 -11.92 -18.06 -4.37
N GLU A 36 -10.60 -18.03 -4.23
CA GLU A 36 -9.81 -19.13 -3.63
C GLU A 36 -10.16 -19.36 -2.14
N LEU A 37 -10.59 -18.30 -1.44
CA LEU A 37 -11.04 -18.36 -0.05
C LEU A 37 -12.53 -18.66 0.11
N GLU A 38 -13.26 -18.82 -0.99
CA GLU A 38 -14.74 -18.94 -1.01
C GLU A 38 -15.44 -17.80 -0.24
N ALA A 39 -14.87 -16.59 -0.29
CA ALA A 39 -15.33 -15.41 0.44
C ALA A 39 -15.82 -14.33 -0.52
N GLN A 40 -16.82 -13.56 -0.10
CA GLN A 40 -17.28 -12.38 -0.85
C GLN A 40 -16.44 -11.14 -0.52
N GLU A 41 -15.88 -11.08 0.70
CA GLU A 41 -15.09 -9.97 1.21
C GLU A 41 -13.96 -10.48 2.11
N LEU A 42 -12.93 -9.66 2.32
CA LEU A 42 -11.86 -9.99 3.25
C LEU A 42 -12.38 -10.00 4.69
N SER A 43 -11.95 -10.99 5.46
CA SER A 43 -12.17 -10.94 6.90
C SER A 43 -11.42 -9.74 7.50
N PRO A 44 -11.90 -9.17 8.63
CA PRO A 44 -11.22 -8.04 9.28
C PRO A 44 -9.75 -8.30 9.60
N ALA A 45 -9.40 -9.55 9.94
CA ALA A 45 -8.02 -9.95 10.23
C ALA A 45 -7.14 -9.92 8.97
N LEU A 46 -7.64 -10.44 7.84
CA LEU A 46 -6.91 -10.42 6.57
C LEU A 46 -6.77 -8.99 6.03
N PHE A 47 -7.82 -8.20 6.12
CA PHE A 47 -7.77 -6.78 5.77
C PHE A 47 -6.72 -6.04 6.61
N SER A 48 -6.73 -6.22 7.93
CA SER A 48 -5.77 -5.57 8.84
C SER A 48 -4.33 -5.97 8.53
N LEU A 49 -4.09 -7.24 8.18
CA LEU A 49 -2.77 -7.72 7.77
C LEU A 49 -2.33 -7.10 6.44
N LEU A 50 -3.23 -7.02 5.46
CA LEU A 50 -2.94 -6.43 4.15
C LEU A 50 -2.64 -4.94 4.27
N ASP A 51 -3.45 -4.19 5.02
CA ASP A 51 -3.20 -2.77 5.25
C ASP A 51 -1.85 -2.53 5.95
N ALA A 52 -1.52 -3.35 6.96
CA ALA A 52 -0.22 -3.28 7.62
C ALA A 52 0.94 -3.58 6.64
N ALA A 53 0.79 -4.59 5.78
CA ALA A 53 1.80 -4.93 4.77
C ALA A 53 1.99 -3.81 3.73
N ASN A 54 0.90 -3.17 3.31
CA ASN A 54 0.92 -2.02 2.40
C ASN A 54 1.61 -0.82 3.05
N GLN A 55 1.30 -0.50 4.31
CA GLN A 55 1.97 0.58 5.05
C GLN A 55 3.49 0.34 5.21
N ILE A 56 3.89 -0.90 5.49
CA ILE A 56 5.31 -1.30 5.57
C ILE A 56 5.98 -1.09 4.21
N SER A 57 5.36 -1.58 3.14
CA SER A 57 5.87 -1.45 1.77
C SER A 57 6.01 0.01 1.36
N PHE A 58 5.00 0.84 1.64
CA PHE A 58 5.03 2.29 1.43
C PHE A 58 6.19 2.95 2.19
N THR A 59 6.36 2.62 3.48
CA THR A 59 7.46 3.15 4.30
C THR A 59 8.82 2.83 3.71
N HIS A 60 9.03 1.61 3.24
CA HIS A 60 10.28 1.20 2.60
C HIS A 60 10.48 1.91 1.26
N GLY A 61 9.45 1.97 0.41
CA GLY A 61 9.49 2.67 -0.88
C GLY A 61 9.80 4.15 -0.73
N PHE A 62 9.15 4.84 0.21
CA PHE A 62 9.40 6.25 0.50
C PHE A 62 10.86 6.50 0.92
N ARG A 63 11.39 5.69 1.84
CA ARG A 63 12.79 5.81 2.30
C ARG A 63 13.78 5.56 1.16
N LEU A 64 13.48 4.60 0.29
CA LEU A 64 14.29 4.33 -0.90
C LEU A 64 14.27 5.53 -1.84
N GLY A 65 13.09 6.08 -2.15
CA GLY A 65 12.93 7.26 -3.00
C GLY A 65 13.73 8.47 -2.48
N VAL A 66 13.62 8.77 -1.18
CA VAL A 66 14.42 9.84 -0.55
C VAL A 66 15.92 9.58 -0.68
N SER A 67 16.36 8.34 -0.49
CA SER A 67 17.77 7.96 -0.64
C SER A 67 18.26 8.15 -2.08
N LEU A 68 17.46 7.76 -3.06
CA LEU A 68 17.77 7.91 -4.49
C LEU A 68 17.87 9.39 -4.90
N VAL A 69 16.93 10.23 -4.47
CA VAL A 69 16.98 11.68 -4.73
C VAL A 69 18.24 12.29 -4.12
N ARG A 70 18.56 11.95 -2.87
CA ARG A 70 19.79 12.44 -2.21
C ARG A 70 21.05 11.97 -2.92
N TRP A 71 21.07 10.75 -3.44
CA TRP A 71 22.19 10.25 -4.23
C TRP A 71 22.33 11.04 -5.54
N ALA A 72 21.23 11.26 -6.27
CA ALA A 72 21.24 11.99 -7.53
C ALA A 72 21.69 13.45 -7.36
N LEU A 73 21.31 14.11 -6.25
CA LEU A 73 21.71 15.49 -5.93
C LEU A 73 23.15 15.62 -5.41
N ARG A 74 23.84 14.52 -5.09
CA ARG A 74 25.24 14.49 -4.67
C ARG A 74 26.22 14.28 -5.84
N GLY A 75 25.70 13.90 -7.02
CA GLY A 75 26.44 13.85 -8.28
C GLY A 75 26.47 15.22 -8.97
#